data_AF-I3Y8Y7-F1
#
_entry.id   AF-I3Y8Y7-F1
#
_cell.length_a   1.000
_cell.length_b   1.000
_cell.length_c   1.000
_cell.angle_alpha   90.00
_cell.angle_beta   90.00
_cell.angle_gamma   90.00
#
_symmetry.space_group_name_H-M   'P 1'
#
loop_
_entity.id
_entity.type
_entity.pdbx_description
1 polymer ?
#
loop_
_entity_poly.entity_id
_entity_poly.type
_entity_poly.pdbx_seq_one_letter_code
_entity_poly.pdbx_strand_id
1 'polypeptide(L)'
;MRQAILDLIERLDGGVSFIELCQRIEGFAGQHACTLNGQLVLWEGLSDAGIEALGRLQTSGLIAIVACSPLVYLIDGQMLRLPIAKRRNHTYQRPHWYPVTLSTPAQVAAHTAPLCQSRRTRGTPNHVPRCA
;
A
#
# COMPACT_ATOMS: atom_id res chain seq x y z
N MET A 1 2.33 10.00 -15.65
CA MET A 1 2.70 8.90 -14.73
C MET A 1 2.12 9.05 -13.33
N ARG A 2 2.46 10.10 -12.55
CA ARG A 2 1.93 10.28 -11.17
C ARG A 2 0.40 10.16 -11.06
N GLN A 3 -0.34 10.84 -11.92
CA GLN A 3 -1.81 10.77 -11.92
C GLN A 3 -2.31 9.35 -12.23
N ALA A 4 -1.75 8.70 -13.26
CA ALA A 4 -2.12 7.33 -13.62
C ALA A 4 -1.89 6.32 -12.48
N ILE A 5 -0.85 6.52 -11.64
CA ILE A 5 -0.64 5.70 -10.44
C ILE A 5 -1.78 5.91 -9.44
N LEU A 6 -2.13 7.17 -9.14
CA LEU A 6 -3.22 7.48 -8.21
C LEU A 6 -4.56 6.95 -8.71
N ASP A 7 -4.89 7.22 -9.96
CA ASP A 7 -6.14 6.76 -10.58
C ASP A 7 -6.25 5.23 -10.53
N LEU A 8 -5.14 4.51 -10.71
CA LEU A 8 -5.13 3.05 -10.61
C LEU A 8 -5.39 2.57 -9.18
N ILE A 9 -4.73 3.19 -8.20
CA ILE A 9 -4.90 2.84 -6.78
C ILE A 9 -6.33 3.12 -6.31
N GLU A 10 -6.88 4.26 -6.69
CA GLU A 10 -8.25 4.63 -6.31
C GLU A 10 -9.29 3.71 -6.94
N ARG A 11 -9.08 3.26 -8.19
CA ARG A 11 -10.01 2.37 -8.89
C ARG A 11 -10.08 0.95 -8.34
N LEU A 12 -8.99 0.43 -7.77
CA LEU A 12 -8.90 -0.98 -7.37
C LEU A 12 -9.40 -1.25 -5.96
N ASP A 13 -9.65 -0.21 -5.15
CA ASP A 13 -10.10 -0.27 -3.74
C ASP A 13 -9.31 -1.22 -2.82
N GLY A 14 -8.20 -1.77 -3.32
CA GLY A 14 -7.29 -2.71 -2.68
C GLY A 14 -5.84 -2.32 -3.01
N GLY A 15 -4.91 -2.74 -2.16
CA GLY A 15 -3.50 -2.38 -2.33
C GLY A 15 -2.94 -2.92 -3.64
N VAL A 16 -2.35 -2.03 -4.43
CA VAL A 16 -1.80 -2.32 -5.75
C VAL A 16 -0.37 -2.81 -5.64
N SER A 17 -0.04 -3.93 -6.30
CA SER A 17 1.34 -4.44 -6.32
C SER A 17 2.22 -3.71 -7.35
N PHE A 18 3.54 -3.84 -7.22
CA PHE A 18 4.44 -3.29 -8.24
C PHE A 18 4.27 -3.97 -9.61
N ILE A 19 3.84 -5.23 -9.66
CA ILE A 19 3.59 -5.95 -10.91
C ILE A 19 2.43 -5.30 -11.66
N GLU A 20 1.33 -5.03 -10.95
CA GLU A 20 0.16 -4.39 -11.54
C GLU A 20 0.48 -3.01 -12.12
N LEU A 21 1.36 -2.24 -11.46
CA LEU A 21 1.84 -0.97 -11.99
C LEU A 21 2.68 -1.14 -13.25
N CYS A 22 3.62 -2.09 -13.24
CA CYS A 22 4.44 -2.40 -14.41
C CYS A 22 3.60 -2.87 -15.61
N GLN A 23 2.51 -3.60 -15.36
CA GLN A 23 1.62 -4.11 -16.42
C GLN A 23 0.65 -3.05 -16.95
N ARG A 24 0.16 -2.15 -16.10
CA ARG A 24 -0.92 -1.21 -16.46
C ARG A 24 -0.45 0.21 -16.80
N ILE A 25 0.77 0.58 -16.42
CA ILE A 25 1.32 1.91 -16.65
C ILE A 25 2.51 1.82 -17.60
N GLU A 26 2.32 2.38 -18.80
CA GLU A 26 3.37 2.45 -19.81
C GLU A 26 4.58 3.27 -19.30
N GLY A 27 5.78 2.77 -19.54
CA GLY A 27 7.04 3.40 -19.11
C GLY A 27 7.34 3.26 -17.62
N PHE A 28 6.53 2.53 -16.84
CA PHE A 28 6.80 2.28 -15.42
C PHE A 28 7.83 1.15 -15.20
N ALA A 29 7.84 0.16 -16.09
CA ALA A 29 8.85 -0.89 -16.11
C ALA A 29 10.19 -0.38 -16.67
N GLY A 30 11.30 -0.89 -16.14
CA GLY A 30 12.66 -0.48 -16.51
C GLY A 30 13.73 -1.43 -15.95
N GLN A 31 14.91 -0.91 -15.62
CA GLN A 31 16.08 -1.71 -15.21
C GLN A 31 16.57 -1.42 -13.78
N HIS A 32 15.89 -0.53 -13.06
CA HIS A 32 16.30 -0.07 -11.73
C HIS A 32 15.50 -0.78 -10.63
N ALA A 33 16.04 -0.76 -9.42
CA ALA A 33 15.41 -1.32 -8.24
C ALA A 33 14.99 -0.20 -7.27
N CYS A 34 13.79 -0.32 -6.70
CA CYS A 34 13.37 0.52 -5.60
C CYS A 34 13.81 -0.16 -4.29
N THR A 35 14.68 0.51 -3.53
CA THR A 35 15.23 -0.04 -2.27
C THR A 35 14.99 0.89 -1.10
N LEU A 36 14.87 0.31 0.08
CA LEU A 36 14.87 0.98 1.37
C LEU A 36 16.19 0.70 2.07
N ASN A 37 16.90 1.76 2.48
CA ASN A 37 18.19 1.69 3.17
C ASN A 37 19.27 0.85 2.44
N GLY A 38 19.14 0.68 1.11
CA GLY A 38 20.08 -0.06 0.25
C GLY A 38 20.07 -1.59 0.39
N GLN A 39 19.40 -2.16 1.39
CA GLN A 39 19.41 -3.61 1.67
C GLN A 39 18.02 -4.25 1.57
N LEU A 40 16.96 -3.48 1.77
CA LEU A 40 15.60 -3.97 1.55
C LEU A 40 15.19 -3.58 0.13
N VAL A 41 15.01 -4.57 -0.72
CA VAL A 41 14.46 -4.37 -2.07
C VAL A 41 12.94 -4.40 -1.95
N LEU A 42 12.26 -3.35 -2.40
CA LEU A 42 10.79 -3.35 -2.50
C LEU A 42 10.36 -4.02 -3.81
N TRP A 43 11.01 -3.63 -4.91
CA TRP A 43 10.82 -4.23 -6.23
C TRP A 43 11.98 -3.93 -7.18
N GLU A 44 12.14 -4.75 -8.22
CA GLU A 44 13.14 -4.62 -9.29
C GLU A 44 12.45 -4.47 -10.66
N GLY A 45 13.15 -3.88 -11.62
CA GLY A 45 12.61 -3.73 -12.98
C GLY A 45 11.72 -2.50 -13.14
N LEU A 46 12.03 -1.42 -12.43
CA LEU A 46 11.36 -0.13 -12.51
C LEU A 46 12.16 0.85 -13.37
N SER A 47 11.48 1.80 -14.02
CA SER A 47 12.14 2.92 -14.68
C SER A 47 12.49 4.03 -13.67
N ASP A 48 13.48 4.86 -14.00
CA ASP A 48 13.83 6.04 -13.19
C ASP A 48 12.62 6.97 -13.01
N ALA A 49 11.85 7.18 -14.09
CA ALA A 49 10.64 7.98 -14.06
C ALA A 49 9.58 7.39 -13.11
N GLY A 50 9.46 6.05 -13.06
CA GLY A 50 8.57 5.35 -12.14
C GLY A 50 8.99 5.51 -10.68
N ILE A 51 10.28 5.33 -10.39
CA ILE A 51 10.85 5.51 -9.05
C ILE A 51 10.68 6.96 -8.59
N GLU A 52 10.98 7.93 -9.45
CA GLU A 52 10.83 9.35 -9.14
C GLU A 52 9.36 9.72 -8.89
N ALA A 53 8.43 9.22 -9.73
CA ALA A 53 7.01 9.45 -9.56
C ALA A 53 6.51 8.91 -8.22
N LEU A 54 6.90 7.68 -7.85
CA LEU A 54 6.58 7.08 -6.55
C LEU A 54 7.15 7.89 -5.39
N GLY A 55 8.42 8.28 -5.47
CA GLY A 55 9.07 9.08 -4.44
C GLY A 55 8.33 10.39 -4.19
N ARG A 56 7.98 11.12 -5.27
CA ARG A 56 7.20 12.37 -5.18
C ARG A 56 5.82 12.16 -4.57
N LEU A 57 5.11 11.10 -4.96
CA LEU A 57 3.78 10.78 -4.41
C LEU A 57 3.85 10.41 -2.93
N GLN A 58 4.87 9.64 -2.54
CA GLN A 58 5.10 9.26 -1.15
C GLN A 58 5.46 10.47 -0.28
N THR A 59 6.38 11.33 -0.73
CA THR A 59 6.75 12.56 -0.01
C THR A 59 5.58 13.53 0.11
N SER A 60 4.69 13.56 -0.88
CA SER A 60 3.46 14.38 -0.84
C SER A 60 2.35 13.77 0.03
N GLY A 61 2.56 12.58 0.59
CA GLY A 61 1.58 11.89 1.43
C GLY A 61 0.34 11.39 0.68
N LEU A 62 0.41 11.26 -0.65
CA LEU A 62 -0.73 10.82 -1.47
C LEU A 62 -0.84 9.29 -1.55
N ILE A 63 0.27 8.59 -1.34
CA ILE A 63 0.34 7.13 -1.31
C ILE A 63 1.00 6.65 -0.01
N ALA A 64 0.57 5.48 0.44
CA ALA A 64 1.11 4.73 1.56
C ALA A 64 1.68 3.41 1.05
N ILE A 65 2.87 3.05 1.53
CA ILE A 65 3.49 1.76 1.27
C ILE A 65 3.14 0.84 2.45
N VAL A 66 2.41 -0.25 2.16
CA VAL A 66 1.89 -1.16 3.17
C VAL A 66 2.54 -2.53 2.99
N ALA A 67 3.01 -3.13 4.08
CA ALA A 67 3.57 -4.47 4.03
C ALA A 67 2.48 -5.49 3.66
N CYS A 68 2.79 -6.42 2.77
CA CYS A 68 1.83 -7.44 2.34
C CYS A 68 2.43 -8.85 2.42
N SER A 69 1.57 -9.86 2.27
CA SER A 69 2.04 -11.24 2.10
C SER A 69 2.74 -11.40 0.74
N PRO A 70 3.85 -12.15 0.64
CA PRO A 70 4.44 -12.54 -0.64
C PRO A 70 3.46 -13.26 -1.58
N LEU A 71 2.38 -13.84 -1.04
CA LEU A 71 1.35 -14.51 -1.83
C LEU A 71 0.61 -13.56 -2.79
N VAL A 72 0.52 -12.27 -2.48
CA VAL A 72 -0.06 -11.26 -3.38
C VAL A 72 0.67 -11.27 -4.72
N TYR A 73 2.01 -11.25 -4.66
CA TYR A 73 2.89 -11.27 -5.83
C TYR A 73 2.84 -12.60 -6.58
N LEU A 74 2.66 -13.71 -5.87
CA LEU A 74 2.46 -15.02 -6.50
C LEU A 74 1.16 -15.05 -7.32
N ILE A 75 0.08 -14.45 -6.80
CA ILE A 75 -1.21 -14.34 -7.50
C ILE A 75 -1.07 -13.46 -8.75
N ASP A 76 -0.31 -12.36 -8.64
CA ASP A 76 -0.01 -11.45 -9.76
C ASP A 76 0.98 -12.05 -10.78
N GLY A 77 1.55 -13.23 -10.48
CA GLY A 77 2.31 -14.04 -11.41
C GLY A 77 3.83 -13.81 -11.40
N GLN A 78 4.37 -13.02 -10.47
CA GLN A 78 5.82 -12.78 -10.40
C GLN A 78 6.32 -12.59 -8.97
N MET A 79 7.52 -13.10 -8.67
CA MET A 79 8.18 -12.92 -7.38
C MET A 79 9.66 -12.64 -7.58
N LEU A 80 10.27 -11.88 -6.66
CA LEU A 80 11.71 -11.69 -6.67
C LEU A 80 12.43 -12.94 -6.18
N ARG A 81 13.55 -13.30 -6.83
CA ARG A 81 14.44 -14.39 -6.40
C ARG A 81 15.38 -13.93 -5.28
N LEU A 82 14.80 -13.33 -4.24
CA LEU A 82 15.50 -12.83 -3.07
C LEU A 82 14.87 -13.40 -1.80
N PRO A 83 15.65 -13.56 -0.70
CA PRO A 83 15.08 -13.95 0.59
C PRO A 83 14.06 -12.91 1.07
N ILE A 84 12.94 -13.37 1.64
CA ILE A 84 11.89 -12.47 2.14
C ILE A 84 12.31 -11.84 3.47
N ALA A 85 12.28 -10.51 3.54
CA ALA A 85 12.49 -9.74 4.75
C ALA A 85 11.28 -9.86 5.69
N LYS A 86 11.55 -10.15 6.97
CA LYS A 86 10.53 -10.28 8.02
C LYS A 86 10.16 -8.94 8.66
N ARG A 87 11.08 -7.97 8.66
CA ARG A 87 10.94 -6.69 9.37
C ARG A 87 11.51 -5.56 8.52
N ARG A 88 10.77 -4.46 8.42
CA ARG A 88 11.21 -3.26 7.70
C ARG A 88 12.44 -2.58 8.32
N ASN A 89 12.49 -2.51 9.64
CA ASN A 89 13.52 -1.75 10.38
C ASN A 89 14.70 -2.62 10.82
N HIS A 90 14.93 -3.75 10.15
CA HIS A 90 16.03 -4.66 10.47
C HIS A 90 17.16 -4.48 9.45
N THR A 91 18.40 -4.37 9.94
CA THR A 91 19.58 -4.29 9.09
C THR A 91 19.95 -5.67 8.58
N TYR A 92 19.83 -5.90 7.27
CA TYR A 92 20.19 -7.17 6.65
C TYR A 92 21.58 -7.10 6.02
N GLN A 93 22.36 -8.17 6.13
CA GLN A 93 23.72 -8.23 5.55
C GLN A 93 23.72 -8.41 4.03
N ARG A 94 22.58 -8.80 3.44
CA ARG A 94 22.41 -9.05 2.00
C ARG A 94 21.06 -8.45 1.55
N PRO A 95 20.88 -8.19 0.25
CA PRO A 95 19.59 -7.78 -0.28
C PRO A 95 18.48 -8.77 0.10
N HIS A 96 17.41 -8.27 0.71
CA HIS A 96 16.20 -9.03 1.02
C HIS A 96 15.01 -8.35 0.37
N TRP A 97 14.07 -9.13 -0.15
CA TRP A 97 12.83 -8.60 -0.69
C TRP A 97 11.82 -8.35 0.42
N TYR A 98 11.31 -7.13 0.50
CA TYR A 98 10.24 -6.76 1.41
C TYR A 98 8.96 -6.50 0.61
N PRO A 99 8.04 -7.48 0.55
CA PRO A 99 6.81 -7.36 -0.23
C PRO A 99 5.90 -6.28 0.34
N VAL A 100 5.49 -5.37 -0.53
CA VAL A 100 4.62 -4.25 -0.19
C VAL A 100 3.59 -4.02 -1.28
N THR A 101 2.48 -3.39 -0.90
CA THR A 101 1.47 -2.84 -1.81
C THR A 101 1.35 -1.34 -1.62
N LEU A 102 0.78 -0.68 -2.61
CA LEU A 102 0.54 0.75 -2.65
C LEU A 102 -0.96 1.03 -2.49
N SER A 103 -1.29 1.89 -1.54
CA SER A 103 -2.67 2.29 -1.25
C SER A 103 -2.73 3.77 -0.95
N THR A 104 -3.90 4.40 -1.02
CA THR A 104 -4.07 5.75 -0.47
C THR A 104 -4.12 5.69 1.06
N PRO A 105 -3.71 6.76 1.77
CA PRO A 105 -3.86 6.83 3.23
C PRO A 105 -5.30 6.59 3.68
N ALA A 106 -6.29 7.04 2.91
CA ALA A 106 -7.71 6.82 3.17
C ALA A 106 -8.07 5.33 3.11
N GLN A 107 -7.62 4.62 2.09
CA GLN A 107 -7.82 3.17 1.97
C GLN A 107 -7.14 2.42 3.13
N VAL A 108 -5.91 2.79 3.51
CA VAL A 108 -5.23 2.16 4.65
C VAL A 108 -6.01 2.37 5.95
N ALA A 109 -6.51 3.59 6.18
CA ALA A 109 -7.34 3.89 7.34
C ALA A 109 -8.65 3.08 7.36
N ALA A 110 -9.31 2.93 6.21
CA ALA A 110 -10.54 2.14 6.09
C ALA A 110 -10.31 0.65 6.40
N HIS A 111 -9.22 0.06 5.90
CA HIS A 111 -8.89 -1.35 6.13
C HIS A 111 -8.37 -1.64 7.54
N THR A 112 -7.74 -0.65 8.19
CA THR A 112 -7.25 -0.78 9.57
C THR A 112 -8.34 -0.49 10.60
N ALA A 113 -9.45 0.12 10.19
CA ALA A 113 -10.56 0.41 11.07
C ALA A 113 -11.17 -0.90 11.62
N PRO A 114 -11.45 -0.99 12.93
CA PRO A 114 -12.04 -2.17 13.51
C PRO A 114 -13.42 -2.43 12.90
N LEU A 115 -13.68 -3.69 12.54
CA LEU A 115 -14.97 -4.18 12.03
C LEU A 115 -16.06 -4.21 13.11
N CYS A 116 -16.26 -3.13 13.88
CA CYS A 116 -17.46 -2.87 14.67
C CYS A 116 -17.33 -1.50 15.37
N GLN A 117 -18.06 -0.50 14.90
CA GLN A 117 -18.60 0.53 15.79
C GLN A 117 -20.11 0.55 15.57
N SER A 118 -20.80 -0.43 16.14
CA SER A 118 -22.24 -0.32 16.30
C SER A 118 -22.53 0.99 17.03
N ARG A 119 -23.06 1.99 16.33
CA ARG A 119 -23.72 3.13 16.97
C ARG A 119 -24.88 2.55 17.78
N ARG A 120 -24.65 2.27 19.07
CA ARG A 120 -25.73 2.34 20.05
C ARG A 120 -26.11 3.81 20.14
N THR A 121 -27.03 4.25 19.30
CA THR A 121 -27.82 5.44 19.60
C THR A 121 -28.53 5.13 20.92
N ARG A 122 -28.01 5.69 22.02
CA ARG A 122 -28.65 5.64 23.33
C ARG A 122 -29.90 6.51 23.20
N GLY A 123 -31.03 5.90 22.86
CA GLY A 123 -32.32 6.56 22.92
C GLY A 123 -32.53 7.06 24.34
N THR A 124 -32.65 8.37 24.49
CA THR A 124 -33.12 9.01 25.72
C THR A 124 -34.59 8.64 25.92
N PRO A 125 -35.00 8.02 27.04
CA PRO A 125 -36.39 8.07 27.43
C PRO A 125 -36.62 9.43 28.10
N ASN A 126 -37.22 10.37 27.36
CA ASN A 126 -37.88 11.52 27.95
C ASN A 126 -39.08 10.99 28.75
N HIS A 127 -38.92 10.83 30.07
CA HIS A 127 -40.06 10.64 30.95
C HIS A 127 -40.59 12.03 31.32
N VAL A 128 -41.73 12.38 30.73
CA VAL A 128 -42.56 13.51 31.18
C VAL A 128 -43.36 13.02 32.41
N PRO A 129 -43.31 13.68 33.57
CA PRO A 129 -44.28 13.43 34.62
C PRO A 129 -45.59 14.15 34.27
N ARG A 130 -46.67 13.37 34.14
CA ARG A 130 -48.04 13.86 34.05
C ARG A 130 -48.48 14.38 35.41
N CYS A 131 -49.10 15.56 35.41
CA CYS A 131 -49.76 16.19 36.53
C CYS A 131 -50.82 15.28 37.19
N ALA A 132 -50.94 15.40 38.51
CA ALA A 132 -52.17 15.27 39.28
C ALA A 132 -52.16 16.33 40.38
#